data_AF-A0A6A5K4A6-F1
#
_entry.id   AF-A0A6A5K4A6-F1
#
_cell.length_a   1.000
_cell.length_b   1.000
_cell.length_c   1.000
_cell.angle_alpha   90.00
_cell.angle_beta   90.00
_cell.angle_gamma   90.00
#
_symmetry.space_group_name_H-M   'P 1'
#
loop_
_entity.id
_entity.type
_entity.pdbx_description
1 polymer ?
#
loop_
_entity_poly.entity_id
_entity_poly.type
_entity_poly.pdbx_seq_one_letter_code
_entity_poly.pdbx_strand_id
1 'polypeptide(L)'
;MGITDFFTDVWETFSHPSADADAPVQGGTSTKSPASGTDEESGEEKEANKQDAAKGGESGEQGHKPSGEAEEEPEEEEEEEEPDPKEKLEKECAESKECHAPKHHYDECAQRVTNQIENDGKANEDCVEEFFHLAHCATQCAAPKLFAQLK
;
A
#
# COMPACT_ATOMS: atom_id res chain seq x y z
N MET A 1 -18.50 34.96 18.01
CA MET A 1 -17.85 33.67 17.74
C MET A 1 -16.61 34.02 16.93
N GLY A 2 -15.55 34.30 17.68
CA GLY A 2 -14.33 34.89 17.14
C GLY A 2 -13.39 33.79 16.69
N ILE A 3 -12.41 34.13 15.86
CA ILE A 3 -11.31 33.24 15.46
C ILE A 3 -10.60 32.56 16.66
N THR A 4 -10.72 33.11 17.87
CA THR A 4 -10.19 32.54 19.12
C THR A 4 -10.93 31.29 19.58
N ASP A 5 -12.20 31.14 19.23
CA ASP A 5 -12.98 29.95 19.60
C ASP A 5 -12.42 28.72 18.87
N PHE A 6 -12.09 28.86 17.58
CA PHE A 6 -11.52 27.78 16.76
C PHE A 6 -10.19 27.23 17.28
N PHE A 7 -9.31 28.11 17.77
CA PHE A 7 -8.04 27.66 18.36
C PHE A 7 -8.23 26.94 19.70
N THR A 8 -9.28 27.31 20.45
CA THR A 8 -9.57 26.71 21.75
C THR A 8 -10.25 25.35 21.56
N ASP A 9 -11.18 25.23 20.60
CA ASP A 9 -11.83 23.97 20.21
C ASP A 9 -10.83 22.92 19.69
N VAL A 10 -9.83 23.35 18.91
CA VAL A 10 -8.76 22.44 18.43
C VAL A 10 -7.87 21.99 19.58
N TRP A 11 -7.52 22.90 20.50
CA TRP A 11 -6.72 22.54 21.67
C TRP A 11 -7.49 21.59 22.61
N GLU A 12 -8.79 21.80 22.84
CA GLU A 12 -9.61 20.89 23.64
C GLU A 12 -9.76 19.51 23.01
N THR A 13 -9.96 19.44 21.70
CA THR A 13 -10.05 18.16 20.96
C THR A 13 -8.74 17.36 21.03
N PHE A 14 -7.60 18.05 21.07
CA PHE A 14 -6.30 17.39 21.13
C PHE A 14 -5.86 17.05 22.56
N SER A 15 -6.29 17.84 23.55
CA SER A 15 -5.94 17.64 24.97
C SER A 15 -6.85 16.65 25.69
N HIS A 16 -8.02 16.34 25.13
CA HIS A 16 -8.90 15.29 25.63
C HIS A 16 -9.09 14.21 24.56
N PRO A 17 -8.47 13.02 24.71
CA PRO A 17 -8.75 11.91 23.83
C PRO A 17 -10.23 11.54 23.93
N SER A 18 -10.91 11.44 22.79
CA SER A 18 -12.32 11.04 22.70
C SER A 18 -12.55 9.71 23.41
N ALA A 19 -13.60 9.63 24.23
CA ALA A 19 -13.99 8.42 24.96
C ALA A 19 -14.43 7.25 24.04
N ASP A 20 -14.54 7.49 22.73
CA ASP A 20 -14.93 6.50 21.72
C ASP A 20 -13.77 5.67 21.15
N ALA A 21 -12.54 5.84 21.64
CA ALA A 21 -11.39 5.02 21.23
C ALA A 21 -11.43 3.56 21.75
N ASP A 22 -12.42 3.22 22.60
CA ASP A 22 -12.66 1.88 23.15
C ASP A 22 -13.65 1.04 22.32
N ALA A 23 -14.07 1.50 21.13
CA ALA A 23 -14.85 0.66 20.22
C ALA A 23 -13.91 -0.33 19.50
N PRO A 24 -14.09 -1.66 19.67
CA PRO A 24 -13.27 -2.63 18.97
C PRO A 24 -13.48 -2.47 17.46
N VAL A 25 -12.39 -2.22 16.75
CA VAL A 25 -12.38 -2.25 15.28
C VAL A 25 -12.81 -3.65 14.84
N GLN A 26 -13.92 -3.77 14.10
CA GLN A 26 -14.28 -5.00 13.42
C GLN A 26 -13.30 -5.18 12.24
N GLY A 27 -12.11 -5.67 12.55
CA GLY A 27 -11.12 -6.10 11.56
C GLY A 27 -11.57 -7.42 10.93
N GLY A 28 -11.81 -7.43 9.62
CA GLY A 28 -11.91 -8.66 8.85
C GLY A 28 -10.51 -9.25 8.66
N THR A 29 -10.27 -10.44 9.20
CA THR A 29 -8.96 -11.08 9.20
C THR A 29 -8.91 -12.23 8.18
N SER A 30 -7.87 -12.20 7.37
CA SER A 30 -7.30 -13.41 6.81
C SER A 30 -7.02 -14.39 7.96
N THR A 31 -7.58 -15.59 7.90
CA THR A 31 -7.55 -16.65 8.94
C THR A 31 -6.15 -17.18 9.34
N LYS A 32 -5.07 -16.52 8.93
CA LYS A 32 -3.71 -17.09 9.01
C LYS A 32 -2.63 -16.15 9.54
N SER A 33 -2.91 -14.88 9.88
CA SER A 33 -1.87 -14.01 10.43
C SER A 33 -2.42 -12.89 11.33
N PRO A 34 -1.91 -12.73 12.57
CA PRO A 34 -2.32 -11.66 13.45
C PRO A 34 -1.76 -10.31 12.98
N ALA A 35 -2.54 -9.24 13.14
CA ALA A 35 -2.20 -7.89 12.65
C ALA A 35 -1.03 -7.22 13.42
N SER A 36 -0.49 -7.87 14.45
CA SER A 36 0.46 -7.24 15.39
C SER A 36 1.93 -7.65 15.22
N GLY A 37 2.30 -8.39 14.16
CA GLY A 37 3.71 -8.63 13.81
C GLY A 37 4.53 -9.49 14.78
N THR A 38 3.89 -10.10 15.78
CA THR A 38 4.46 -11.15 16.64
C THR A 38 3.76 -12.47 16.34
N ASP A 39 4.51 -13.58 16.29
CA ASP A 39 4.03 -14.92 15.91
C ASP A 39 3.00 -15.54 16.89
N GLU A 40 2.61 -14.80 17.93
CA GLU A 40 1.66 -15.25 18.96
C GLU A 40 0.33 -14.51 18.81
N GLU A 41 -0.72 -15.24 18.44
CA GLU A 41 -2.11 -14.77 18.47
C GLU A 41 -2.55 -14.51 19.93
N SER A 42 -3.06 -13.32 20.23
CA SER A 42 -3.70 -13.04 21.52
C SER A 42 -4.95 -13.91 21.73
N GLY A 43 -5.38 -14.03 23.00
CA GLY A 43 -6.52 -14.87 23.35
C GLY A 43 -7.83 -14.44 22.66
N GLU A 44 -7.98 -13.14 22.41
CA GLU A 44 -9.19 -12.54 21.84
C GLU A 44 -9.33 -12.81 20.34
N GLU A 45 -8.23 -12.70 19.59
CA GLU A 45 -8.19 -13.00 18.15
C GLU A 45 -8.30 -14.50 17.85
N LYS A 46 -7.76 -15.35 18.74
CA LYS A 46 -7.92 -16.81 18.65
C LYS A 46 -9.38 -17.25 18.83
N GLU A 47 -10.12 -16.58 19.70
CA GLU A 47 -11.52 -16.89 19.94
C GLU A 47 -12.44 -16.39 18.81
N ALA A 48 -12.13 -15.23 18.24
CA ALA A 48 -12.79 -14.73 17.02
C ALA A 48 -12.55 -15.66 15.81
N ASN A 49 -11.29 -16.01 15.51
CA ASN A 49 -10.94 -16.92 14.40
C ASN A 49 -11.62 -18.29 14.51
N LYS A 50 -11.82 -18.79 15.74
CA LYS A 50 -12.51 -20.06 15.99
C LYS A 50 -14.02 -19.97 15.75
N GLN A 51 -14.63 -18.81 16.03
CA GLN A 51 -16.05 -18.57 15.74
C GLN A 51 -16.31 -18.41 14.24
N ASP A 52 -15.38 -17.80 13.50
CA ASP A 52 -15.46 -17.68 12.04
C ASP A 52 -15.28 -19.05 11.35
N ALA A 53 -14.36 -19.89 11.84
CA ALA A 53 -14.20 -21.26 11.33
C ALA A 53 -15.43 -22.16 11.57
N ALA A 54 -16.18 -21.92 12.66
CA ALA A 54 -17.39 -22.68 12.99
C ALA A 54 -18.62 -22.28 12.17
N LYS A 55 -18.59 -21.12 11.48
CA LYS A 55 -19.68 -20.62 10.62
C LYS A 55 -19.46 -20.88 9.12
N GLY A 56 -18.53 -21.75 8.76
CA GLY A 56 -18.30 -22.18 7.38
C GLY A 56 -19.44 -23.06 6.84
N GLY A 57 -20.50 -22.44 6.31
CA GLY A 57 -21.56 -23.17 5.62
C GLY A 57 -22.78 -22.34 5.24
N GLU A 58 -22.63 -21.36 4.35
CA GLU A 58 -23.58 -20.95 3.29
C GLU A 58 -23.22 -19.54 2.79
N SER A 59 -22.46 -19.47 1.68
CA SER A 59 -22.65 -18.43 0.67
C SER A 59 -21.86 -18.80 -0.59
N GLY A 60 -22.59 -19.33 -1.58
CA GLY A 60 -22.42 -19.02 -2.99
C GLY A 60 -21.10 -19.40 -3.67
N GLU A 61 -21.14 -20.52 -4.39
CA GLU A 61 -20.22 -20.88 -5.47
C GLU A 61 -19.92 -19.70 -6.41
N GLN A 62 -18.63 -19.42 -6.63
CA GLN A 62 -18.07 -18.80 -7.84
C GLN A 62 -16.58 -19.16 -7.92
N GLY A 63 -16.33 -20.46 -8.09
CA GLY A 63 -15.00 -20.99 -8.37
C GLY A 63 -14.65 -20.79 -9.85
N HIS A 64 -13.54 -20.11 -10.11
CA HIS A 64 -12.97 -19.90 -11.43
C HIS A 64 -12.48 -21.25 -12.00
N LYS A 65 -13.11 -21.72 -13.09
CA LYS A 65 -12.74 -22.92 -13.84
C LYS A 65 -11.91 -22.48 -15.06
N PRO A 66 -10.64 -22.90 -15.23
CA PRO A 66 -9.93 -22.63 -16.48
C PRO A 66 -10.58 -23.47 -17.59
N SER A 67 -11.15 -22.78 -18.58
CA SER A 67 -11.76 -23.36 -19.78
C SER A 67 -10.66 -23.61 -20.81
N GLY A 68 -10.54 -24.85 -21.27
CA GLY A 68 -9.64 -25.25 -22.35
C GLY A 68 -10.32 -25.14 -23.72
N GLU A 69 -9.59 -24.43 -24.60
CA GLU A 69 -9.39 -24.62 -26.05
C GLU A 69 -10.57 -24.64 -27.05
N ALA A 70 -10.42 -23.73 -28.03
CA ALA A 70 -10.76 -23.79 -29.47
C ALA A 70 -12.04 -23.06 -29.94
N GLU A 71 -11.86 -21.90 -30.61
CA GLU A 71 -12.29 -21.64 -32.00
C GLU A 71 -11.86 -20.22 -32.49
N GLU A 72 -11.71 -20.08 -33.81
CA GLU A 72 -11.15 -18.96 -34.59
C GLU A 72 -11.90 -17.61 -34.55
N GLU A 73 -11.11 -16.51 -34.54
CA GLU A 73 -11.28 -15.13 -35.09
C GLU A 73 -12.58 -14.29 -34.85
N PRO A 74 -12.57 -12.94 -34.99
CA PRO A 74 -11.48 -11.95 -35.05
C PRO A 74 -11.63 -10.81 -34.01
N GLU A 75 -10.66 -9.89 -33.97
CA GLU A 75 -10.74 -8.51 -33.41
C GLU A 75 -11.35 -8.33 -32.01
N GLU A 76 -10.51 -8.34 -30.98
CA GLU A 76 -10.67 -7.35 -29.90
C GLU A 76 -9.43 -6.46 -29.93
N GLU A 77 -9.66 -5.21 -30.35
CA GLU A 77 -8.74 -4.10 -30.17
C GLU A 77 -8.18 -4.18 -28.74
N GLU A 78 -6.86 -4.26 -28.60
CA GLU A 78 -6.20 -3.87 -27.36
C GLU A 78 -6.68 -2.44 -27.07
N GLU A 79 -7.61 -2.29 -26.13
CA GLU A 79 -7.77 -1.07 -25.35
C GLU A 79 -6.43 -0.88 -24.66
N GLU A 80 -5.48 -0.27 -25.37
CA GLU A 80 -4.27 0.31 -24.81
C GLU A 80 -4.75 1.44 -23.89
N GLU A 81 -5.09 1.06 -22.65
CA GLU A 81 -5.49 1.99 -21.60
C GLU A 81 -4.42 3.07 -21.55
N GLU A 82 -4.79 4.29 -21.96
CA GLU A 82 -3.84 5.36 -22.20
C GLU A 82 -3.04 5.58 -20.90
N PRO A 83 -1.70 5.37 -20.90
CA PRO A 83 -0.95 5.18 -19.67
C PRO A 83 -1.10 6.41 -18.77
N ASP A 84 -1.40 6.18 -17.49
CA ASP A 84 -1.63 7.26 -16.53
C ASP A 84 -0.46 8.28 -16.59
N PRO A 85 -0.75 9.57 -16.88
CA PRO A 85 0.29 10.58 -17.03
C PRO A 85 1.20 10.72 -15.80
N LYS A 86 0.69 10.41 -14.60
CA LYS A 86 1.47 10.44 -13.35
C LYS A 86 2.60 9.43 -13.40
N GLU A 87 2.34 8.17 -13.74
CA GLU A 87 3.37 7.13 -13.72
C GLU A 87 4.51 7.44 -14.69
N LYS A 88 4.16 7.95 -15.87
CA LYS A 88 5.13 8.37 -16.88
C LYS A 88 5.99 9.53 -16.36
N LEU A 89 5.35 10.56 -15.80
CA LEU A 89 6.07 11.72 -15.27
C LEU A 89 6.93 11.37 -14.06
N GLU A 90 6.46 10.51 -13.16
CA GLU A 90 7.22 10.06 -11.99
C GLU A 90 8.45 9.24 -12.41
N LYS A 91 8.34 8.36 -13.42
CA LYS A 91 9.49 7.63 -13.97
C LYS A 91 10.50 8.58 -14.63
N GLU A 92 10.05 9.49 -15.50
CA GLU A 92 10.91 10.49 -16.12
C GLU A 92 11.62 11.37 -15.07
N CYS A 93 10.92 11.74 -13.99
CA CYS A 93 11.48 12.50 -12.89
C CYS A 93 12.46 11.68 -12.03
N ALA A 94 12.20 10.39 -11.81
CA ALA A 94 13.12 9.50 -11.09
C ALA A 94 14.43 9.27 -11.85
N GLU A 95 14.39 9.23 -13.19
CA GLU A 95 15.58 9.12 -14.06
C GLU A 95 16.27 10.46 -14.35
N SER A 96 15.68 11.56 -13.88
CA SER A 96 16.24 12.89 -14.09
C SER A 96 17.54 13.10 -13.32
N LYS A 97 18.32 14.10 -13.75
CA LYS A 97 19.58 14.48 -13.08
C LYS A 97 19.37 14.97 -11.65
N GLU A 98 18.20 15.54 -11.35
CA GLU A 98 17.88 16.09 -10.03
C GLU A 98 17.66 14.97 -9.00
N CYS A 99 17.09 13.83 -9.43
CA CYS A 99 16.83 12.68 -8.58
C CYS A 99 17.88 11.56 -8.69
N HIS A 100 18.99 11.79 -9.38
CA HIS A 100 20.03 10.77 -9.57
C HIS A 100 20.64 10.28 -8.25
N ALA A 101 20.93 11.17 -7.30
CA ALA A 101 21.51 10.79 -6.01
C ALA A 101 20.58 9.88 -5.18
N PRO A 102 19.32 10.25 -4.88
CA PRO A 102 18.42 9.36 -4.15
C PRO A 102 18.11 8.08 -4.92
N LYS A 103 18.05 8.13 -6.26
CA LYS A 103 17.92 6.92 -7.09
C LYS A 103 19.09 5.97 -6.92
N HIS A 104 20.32 6.47 -6.98
CA HIS A 104 21.52 5.66 -6.79
C HIS A 104 21.52 4.97 -5.41
N HIS A 105 21.16 5.69 -4.35
CA HIS A 105 21.08 5.10 -3.00
C HIS A 105 20.01 4.02 -2.90
N TYR A 106 18.84 4.25 -3.49
CA TYR A 106 17.78 3.24 -3.56
C TYR A 106 18.23 1.99 -4.33
N ASP A 107 18.82 2.16 -5.51
CA ASP A 107 19.28 1.05 -6.35
C ASP A 107 20.39 0.24 -5.64
N GLU A 108 21.28 0.90 -4.90
CA GLU A 108 22.31 0.25 -4.09
C GLU A 108 21.70 -0.54 -2.91
N CYS A 109 20.72 0.04 -2.20
CA CYS A 109 20.00 -0.66 -1.14
C CYS A 109 19.26 -1.88 -1.70
N ALA A 110 18.55 -1.73 -2.81
CA ALA A 110 17.80 -2.82 -3.44
C ALA A 110 18.72 -3.98 -3.85
N GLN A 111 19.91 -3.67 -4.38
CA GLN A 111 20.92 -4.69 -4.66
C GLN A 111 21.39 -5.39 -3.38
N ARG A 112 21.64 -4.66 -2.30
CA ARG A 112 22.09 -5.24 -1.03
C ARG A 112 21.03 -6.15 -0.41
N VAL A 113 19.77 -5.72 -0.37
CA VAL A 113 18.63 -6.51 0.10
C VAL A 113 18.44 -7.76 -0.75
N THR A 114 18.49 -7.64 -2.08
CA THR A 114 18.37 -8.80 -2.99
C THR A 114 19.47 -9.81 -2.72
N ASN A 115 20.73 -9.36 -2.57
CA ASN A 115 21.84 -10.23 -2.24
C ASN A 115 21.64 -10.93 -0.87
N GLN A 116 21.12 -10.25 0.15
CA GLN A 116 20.83 -10.90 1.44
C GLN A 116 19.76 -11.99 1.30
N ILE A 117 18.69 -11.74 0.53
CA ILE A 117 17.63 -12.72 0.28
C ILE A 117 18.19 -13.95 -0.45
N GLU A 118 19.04 -13.75 -1.46
CA GLU A 118 19.63 -14.84 -2.22
C GLU A 118 20.61 -15.69 -1.41
N ASN A 119 21.38 -15.09 -0.48
CA ASN A 119 22.39 -15.79 0.31
C ASN A 119 21.83 -16.39 1.61
N ASP A 120 21.01 -15.64 2.34
CA ASP A 120 20.55 -15.98 3.69
C ASP A 120 19.06 -16.40 3.72
N GLY A 121 18.36 -16.33 2.58
CA GLY A 121 16.93 -16.60 2.47
C GLY A 121 16.03 -15.49 3.05
N LYS A 122 16.62 -14.43 3.62
CA LYS A 122 15.92 -13.27 4.19
C LYS A 122 16.82 -12.04 4.19
N ALA A 123 16.22 -10.85 4.11
CA ALA A 123 16.91 -9.59 4.36
C ALA A 123 16.76 -9.16 5.82
N ASN A 124 17.80 -8.53 6.37
CA ASN A 124 17.77 -7.95 7.72
C ASN A 124 17.61 -6.41 7.71
N GLU A 125 17.49 -5.81 6.53
CA GLU A 125 17.25 -4.39 6.31
C GLU A 125 16.17 -4.20 5.24
N ASP A 126 15.57 -3.03 5.19
CA ASP A 126 14.64 -2.59 4.15
C ASP A 126 15.14 -1.30 3.48
N CYS A 127 14.57 -0.96 2.32
CA CYS A 127 14.95 0.23 1.54
C CYS A 127 13.88 1.33 1.60
N VAL A 128 13.06 1.34 2.64
CA VAL A 128 11.94 2.27 2.73
C VAL A 128 12.46 3.70 2.81
N GLU A 129 13.48 3.98 3.62
CA GLU A 129 14.04 5.34 3.73
C GLU A 129 14.54 5.87 2.37
N GLU A 130 15.33 5.10 1.64
CA GLU A 130 15.85 5.48 0.32
C GLU A 130 14.73 5.61 -0.71
N PHE A 131 13.71 4.75 -0.62
CA PHE A 131 12.52 4.85 -1.45
C PHE A 131 11.78 6.16 -1.19
N PHE A 132 11.60 6.56 0.08
CA PHE A 132 10.96 7.83 0.43
C PHE A 132 11.76 9.04 -0.08
N HIS A 133 13.09 8.99 -0.04
CA HIS A 133 13.93 10.04 -0.65
C HIS A 133 13.75 10.13 -2.17
N LEU A 134 13.72 8.99 -2.86
CA LEU A 134 13.49 8.94 -4.31
C LEU A 134 12.08 9.41 -4.67
N ALA A 135 11.06 8.89 -3.99
CA ALA A 135 9.67 9.25 -4.21
C ALA A 135 9.41 10.73 -3.91
N HIS A 136 10.01 11.27 -2.84
CA HIS A 136 9.90 12.70 -2.53
C HIS A 136 10.47 13.57 -3.66
N CYS A 137 11.64 13.20 -4.20
CA CYS A 137 12.23 13.92 -5.32
C CYS A 137 11.38 13.80 -6.60
N ALA A 138 10.99 12.58 -6.95
CA ALA A 138 10.22 12.30 -8.17
C ALA A 138 8.85 13.00 -8.14
N THR A 139 8.16 12.97 -7.00
CA THR A 139 6.84 13.62 -6.84
C THR A 139 6.94 15.14 -6.86
N GLN A 140 7.97 15.75 -6.27
CA GLN A 140 8.19 17.20 -6.38
C GLN A 140 8.44 17.64 -7.83
N CYS A 141 9.16 16.83 -8.61
CA CYS A 141 9.38 17.08 -10.03
C CYS A 141 8.12 16.83 -10.89
N ALA A 142 7.33 15.79 -10.57
CA ALA A 142 6.18 15.38 -11.37
C ALA A 142 4.93 16.20 -11.07
N ALA A 143 4.68 16.60 -9.82
CA ALA A 143 3.47 17.32 -9.40
C ALA A 143 3.12 18.53 -10.28
N PRO A 144 4.02 19.53 -10.52
CA PRO A 144 3.67 20.68 -11.35
C PRO A 144 3.38 20.32 -12.82
N LYS A 145 3.97 19.23 -13.33
CA LYS A 145 3.75 18.76 -14.70
C LYS A 145 2.43 18.00 -14.83
N LEU A 146 2.10 17.18 -13.82
CA LEU A 146 0.89 16.39 -13.78
C LEU A 146 -0.34 17.30 -13.72
N PHE A 147 -0.37 18.27 -12.82
CA PHE A 147 -1.51 19.21 -12.72
C PHE A 147 -1.67 20.12 -13.94
N ALA A 148 -0.65 20.27 -14.78
CA ALA A 148 -0.77 20.98 -16.05
C ALA A 148 -1.43 20.13 -17.16
N GLN A 149 -1.43 18.80 -17.04
CA GLN A 149 -2.00 17.87 -18.01
C GLN A 149 -3.43 17.45 -17.66
N LEU A 150 -3.77 17.45 -16.36
CA LEU A 150 -5.11 17.19 -15.87
C LEU A 150 -6.03 18.40 -16.15
N LYS A 151 -7.21 18.17 -16.72
CA LYS A 151 -8.26 19.18 -16.98
C LYS A 151 -9.37 19.13 -15.96
#